data_AF-A0A3G8XIF9-F1
#
_entry.id   AF-A0A3G8XIF9-F1
#
_cell.length_a   1.000
_cell.length_b   1.000
_cell.length_c   1.000
_cell.angle_alpha   90.00
_cell.angle_beta   90.00
_cell.angle_gamma   90.00
#
_symmetry.space_group_name_H-M   'P 1'
#
loop_
_entity.id
_entity.type
_entity.pdbx_description
1 polymer ?
#
loop_
_entity_poly.entity_id
_entity_poly.type
_entity_poly.pdbx_seq_one_letter_code
_entity_poly.pdbx_strand_id
1 'polypeptide(L)'
;MKFILCLLLLIQIQKCKPENVAISQFDGKERLKDQKSHIDTYLINFVEKSLIGSEILDQKKITELKNTLKIALSRQTERPYMWDVFVSSNSDLLQFYDYKVFTIENSKFTSYYFKINYEDGKYEGIILLNENSSNEYNSMIVYEELKSEENYQRTTEIEDNQINIKFASSNDYKNLTFKMVDGVFLDYFDKQKIDQKWGRKENNDVLEYELKGDTKNHLKNGYWIEKKYSVEYGKNVIEDGNYNSGIRNGEWNFSVDGPVDQIKTYDKGKVIKTLFL
;
A
#
# COMPACT_ATOMS: atom_id res chain seq x y z
N MET A 1 -32.01 -65.26 49.04
CA MET A 1 -30.55 -65.00 49.09
C MET A 1 -30.14 -64.52 47.70
N LYS A 2 -29.81 -63.22 47.55
CA LYS A 2 -28.42 -62.71 47.42
C LYS A 2 -27.81 -63.17 46.08
N PHE A 3 -27.59 -62.39 45.01
CA PHE A 3 -26.97 -61.07 44.78
C PHE A 3 -27.29 -60.71 43.31
N ILE A 4 -28.01 -59.64 42.95
CA ILE A 4 -27.54 -58.27 42.63
C ILE A 4 -26.03 -58.13 42.34
N LEU A 5 -25.75 -57.46 41.21
CA LEU A 5 -24.49 -56.83 40.77
C LEU A 5 -23.58 -57.64 39.83
N CYS A 6 -23.11 -56.92 38.80
CA CYS A 6 -22.01 -57.22 37.88
C CYS A 6 -22.32 -57.97 36.58
N LEU A 7 -23.00 -57.28 35.65
CA LEU A 7 -22.72 -57.43 34.22
C LEU A 7 -23.01 -56.12 33.44
N LEU A 8 -22.39 -55.02 33.88
CA LEU A 8 -22.41 -53.71 33.19
C LEU A 8 -20.99 -53.11 33.02
N LEU A 9 -19.98 -53.97 32.97
CA LEU A 9 -18.59 -53.60 32.70
C LEU A 9 -18.05 -54.54 31.64
N LEU A 10 -18.24 -54.21 30.36
CA LEU A 10 -17.43 -54.69 29.23
C LEU A 10 -17.84 -54.04 27.90
N ILE A 11 -18.02 -52.70 27.85
CA ILE A 11 -17.83 -51.92 26.61
C ILE A 11 -17.18 -50.58 26.99
N GLN A 12 -15.92 -50.64 27.42
CA GLN A 12 -14.99 -49.53 27.27
C GLN A 12 -13.88 -49.97 26.32
N ILE A 13 -14.12 -49.77 25.02
CA ILE A 13 -13.06 -49.56 24.05
C ILE A 13 -13.32 -48.17 23.48
N GLN A 14 -12.47 -47.23 23.90
CA GLN A 14 -12.37 -45.89 23.36
C GLN A 14 -12.16 -45.98 21.85
N LYS A 15 -13.14 -45.50 21.07
CA LYS A 15 -12.89 -45.06 19.70
C LYS A 15 -12.54 -43.57 19.74
N CYS A 16 -11.27 -43.27 19.47
CA CYS A 16 -10.82 -41.95 19.04
C CYS A 16 -11.76 -41.41 17.95
N LYS A 17 -12.27 -40.19 18.15
CA LYS A 17 -12.83 -39.39 17.07
C LYS A 17 -11.66 -38.74 16.31
N PRO A 18 -11.63 -38.77 14.97
CA PRO A 18 -10.90 -37.77 14.22
C PRO A 18 -11.71 -36.47 14.20
N GLU A 19 -11.12 -35.37 14.66
CA GLU A 19 -11.66 -34.02 14.47
C GLU A 19 -11.53 -33.64 12.99
N ASN A 20 -12.65 -33.67 12.27
CA ASN A 20 -12.76 -33.02 10.97
C ASN A 20 -13.13 -31.55 11.20
N VAL A 21 -12.22 -30.67 10.81
CA VAL A 21 -12.43 -29.22 10.70
C VAL A 21 -13.59 -28.97 9.74
N ALA A 22 -14.69 -28.44 10.26
CA ALA A 22 -15.81 -28.00 9.46
C ALA A 22 -15.41 -26.73 8.68
N ILE A 23 -15.20 -26.89 7.37
CA ILE A 23 -15.20 -25.79 6.41
C ILE A 23 -16.62 -25.24 6.39
N SER A 24 -16.84 -24.07 7.00
CA SER A 24 -18.11 -23.37 6.88
C SER A 24 -18.18 -22.72 5.50
N GLN A 25 -19.00 -23.31 4.63
CA GLN A 25 -19.55 -22.62 3.47
C GLN A 25 -20.56 -21.60 3.99
N PHE A 26 -20.24 -20.31 3.85
CA PHE A 26 -21.21 -19.25 4.06
C PHE A 26 -22.08 -19.13 2.81
N ASP A 27 -23.25 -19.77 2.84
CA ASP A 27 -24.35 -19.49 1.92
C ASP A 27 -25.21 -18.41 2.58
N GLY A 28 -24.98 -17.16 2.19
CA GLY A 28 -25.56 -15.97 2.79
C GLY A 28 -26.29 -15.13 1.76
N LYS A 29 -27.38 -15.64 1.20
CA LYS A 29 -28.44 -14.78 0.64
C LYS A 29 -29.17 -14.10 1.79
N GLU A 30 -28.57 -13.04 2.34
CA GLU A 30 -29.30 -12.03 3.09
C GLU A 30 -29.31 -10.71 2.33
N ARG A 31 -30.53 -10.17 2.26
CA ARG A 31 -30.91 -8.96 1.54
C ARG A 31 -30.10 -7.77 2.04
N LEU A 32 -29.12 -7.31 1.27
CA LEU A 32 -28.71 -5.91 1.33
C LEU A 32 -29.87 -5.08 0.78
N LYS A 33 -30.68 -4.53 1.69
CA LYS A 33 -31.52 -3.38 1.36
C LYS A 33 -30.58 -2.28 0.89
N ASP A 34 -30.78 -1.84 -0.34
CA ASP A 34 -30.31 -0.56 -0.87
C ASP A 34 -30.77 0.57 0.08
N GLN A 35 -29.99 0.83 1.12
CA GLN A 35 -29.85 2.18 1.62
C GLN A 35 -28.74 2.77 0.76
N LYS A 36 -29.12 3.60 -0.22
CA LYS A 36 -28.19 4.60 -0.75
C LYS A 36 -27.77 5.45 0.44
N SER A 37 -26.67 5.06 1.10
CA SER A 37 -25.93 5.97 1.95
C SER A 37 -25.58 7.16 1.08
N HIS A 38 -25.75 8.35 1.61
CA HIS A 38 -25.16 9.53 1.01
C HIS A 38 -23.66 9.24 0.89
N ILE A 39 -23.17 9.02 -0.33
CA ILE A 39 -21.74 8.79 -0.56
C ILE A 39 -21.11 10.16 -0.44
N ASP A 40 -20.62 10.48 0.75
CA ASP A 40 -19.86 11.71 0.98
C ASP A 40 -18.51 11.55 0.27
N THR A 41 -18.41 12.09 -0.94
CA THR A 41 -17.13 12.22 -1.63
C THR A 41 -16.23 13.15 -0.82
N TYR A 42 -15.06 12.66 -0.42
CA TYR A 42 -14.10 13.44 0.35
C TYR A 42 -12.93 13.87 -0.54
N LEU A 43 -12.77 15.19 -0.69
CA LEU A 43 -11.73 15.78 -1.53
C LEU A 43 -10.60 16.35 -0.67
N ILE A 44 -9.38 15.90 -0.96
CA ILE A 44 -8.13 16.42 -0.38
C ILE A 44 -7.33 17.08 -1.50
N ASN A 45 -7.48 18.39 -1.61
CA ASN A 45 -6.86 19.19 -2.67
C ASN A 45 -6.09 20.42 -2.15
N PHE A 46 -5.96 20.58 -0.82
CA PHE A 46 -5.09 21.57 -0.19
C PHE A 46 -4.74 21.15 1.26
N VAL A 47 -3.74 21.82 1.83
CA VAL A 47 -3.42 21.72 3.27
C VAL A 47 -4.17 22.80 4.04
N GLU A 48 -5.03 22.38 4.96
CA GLU A 48 -5.76 23.27 5.87
C GLU A 48 -4.83 23.74 6.98
N LYS A 49 -4.27 24.95 6.84
CA LYS A 49 -3.20 25.45 7.74
C LYS A 49 -3.60 25.51 9.20
N SER A 50 -4.88 25.72 9.51
CA SER A 50 -5.41 25.71 10.89
C SER A 50 -5.35 24.35 11.58
N LEU A 51 -5.16 23.26 10.83
CA LEU A 51 -5.09 21.90 11.36
C LEU A 51 -3.65 21.38 11.52
N ILE A 52 -2.64 22.17 11.15
CA ILE A 52 -1.24 21.82 11.37
C ILE A 52 -0.95 21.93 12.87
N GLY A 53 -0.57 20.81 13.46
CA GLY A 53 -0.19 20.68 14.86
C GLY A 53 1.26 21.05 15.11
N SER A 54 1.80 20.49 16.19
CA SER A 54 3.18 20.74 16.62
C SER A 54 4.20 20.07 15.69
N GLU A 55 5.37 20.68 15.59
CA GLU A 55 6.51 20.08 14.89
C GLU A 55 7.00 18.83 15.63
N ILE A 56 7.26 17.77 14.87
CA ILE A 56 7.80 16.52 15.38
C ILE A 56 9.32 16.66 15.42
N LEU A 57 9.88 16.71 16.62
CA LEU A 57 11.33 16.83 16.85
C LEU A 57 11.99 15.51 17.24
N ASP A 58 11.20 14.47 17.55
CA ASP A 58 11.70 13.15 17.93
C ASP A 58 12.37 12.46 16.74
N GLN A 59 13.67 12.24 16.83
CA GLN A 59 14.48 11.72 15.72
C GLN A 59 14.11 10.30 15.30
N LYS A 60 13.64 9.48 16.25
CA LYS A 60 13.18 8.12 15.93
C LYS A 60 11.90 8.18 15.10
N LYS A 61 10.92 8.98 15.52
CA LYS A 61 9.67 9.20 14.78
C LYS A 61 9.93 9.83 13.42
N ILE A 62 10.83 10.82 13.32
CA ILE A 62 11.24 11.40 12.02
C ILE A 62 11.80 10.31 11.10
N THR A 63 12.66 9.43 11.61
CA THR A 63 13.22 8.31 10.82
C THR A 63 12.13 7.36 10.33
N GLU A 64 11.17 7.02 11.21
CA GLU A 64 10.00 6.19 10.86
C GLU A 64 9.13 6.86 9.78
N LEU A 65 8.88 8.18 9.90
CA LEU A 65 8.10 8.94 8.93
C LEU A 65 8.81 9.09 7.58
N LYS A 66 10.14 9.29 7.57
CA LYS A 66 10.94 9.27 6.34
C LYS A 66 10.82 7.93 5.62
N ASN A 67 10.93 6.82 6.35
CA ASN A 67 10.75 5.47 5.79
C ASN A 67 9.32 5.27 5.25
N THR A 68 8.32 5.71 6.00
CA THR A 68 6.90 5.65 5.59
C THR A 68 6.66 6.43 4.30
N LEU A 69 7.20 7.66 4.22
CA LEU A 69 7.10 8.50 3.04
C LEU A 69 7.82 7.87 1.83
N LYS A 70 9.00 7.27 2.03
CA LYS A 70 9.74 6.55 0.98
C LYS A 70 8.94 5.36 0.43
N ILE A 71 8.32 4.58 1.31
CA ILE A 71 7.44 3.46 0.92
C ILE A 71 6.25 3.98 0.11
N ALA A 72 5.58 5.03 0.59
CA ALA A 72 4.42 5.61 -0.07
C ALA A 72 4.76 6.20 -1.46
N LEU A 73 5.90 6.86 -1.61
CA LEU A 73 6.40 7.31 -2.92
C LEU A 73 6.67 6.12 -3.86
N SER A 74 7.26 5.05 -3.34
CA SER A 74 7.60 3.84 -4.09
C SER A 74 6.37 3.03 -4.52
N ARG A 75 5.15 3.42 -4.14
CA ARG A 75 3.91 2.84 -4.68
C ARG A 75 3.69 3.24 -6.14
N GLN A 76 4.27 4.35 -6.59
CA GLN A 76 4.21 4.77 -7.99
C GLN A 76 5.14 3.89 -8.84
N THR A 77 4.69 3.50 -10.03
CA THR A 77 5.54 2.77 -10.99
C THR A 77 6.53 3.71 -11.66
N GLU A 78 6.06 4.86 -12.13
CA GLU A 78 6.93 5.92 -12.66
C GLU A 78 7.71 6.60 -11.54
N ARG A 79 8.87 7.17 -11.89
CA ARG A 79 9.62 8.02 -10.97
C ARG A 79 8.72 9.14 -10.43
N PRO A 80 8.47 9.20 -9.11
CA PRO A 80 7.68 10.27 -8.50
C PRO A 80 8.30 11.63 -8.82
N TYR A 81 7.50 12.70 -8.90
CA TYR A 81 8.03 14.03 -9.20
C TYR A 81 9.07 14.47 -8.14
N MET A 82 8.73 14.31 -6.86
CA MET A 82 9.59 14.66 -5.71
C MET A 82 10.43 13.47 -5.19
N TRP A 83 10.93 12.63 -6.10
CA TRP A 83 11.79 11.49 -5.74
C TRP A 83 13.13 11.92 -5.12
N ASP A 84 13.60 13.11 -5.49
CA ASP A 84 14.87 13.72 -5.10
C ASP A 84 14.90 14.23 -3.64
N VAL A 85 13.74 14.25 -2.97
CA VAL A 85 13.62 14.46 -1.52
C VAL A 85 14.50 13.49 -0.73
N PHE A 86 14.73 12.29 -1.26
CA PHE A 86 15.57 11.26 -0.63
C PHE A 86 16.97 11.14 -1.25
N VAL A 87 17.35 12.08 -2.11
CA VAL A 87 18.67 12.13 -2.73
C VAL A 87 19.53 13.16 -2.01
N SER A 88 20.80 12.83 -1.80
CA SER A 88 21.76 13.73 -1.17
C SER A 88 21.28 14.20 0.23
N SER A 89 21.55 15.44 0.60
CA SER A 89 21.17 16.05 1.87
C SER A 89 19.74 16.61 1.91
N ASN A 90 18.94 16.47 0.83
CA ASN A 90 17.58 17.02 0.79
C ASN A 90 16.69 16.41 1.88
N SER A 91 16.94 15.15 2.23
CA SER A 91 16.15 14.47 3.26
C SER A 91 16.30 15.13 4.64
N ASP A 92 17.39 15.86 4.89
CA ASP A 92 17.64 16.57 6.14
C ASP A 92 16.80 17.85 6.26
N LEU A 93 16.25 18.33 5.14
CA LEU A 93 15.36 19.49 5.08
C LEU A 93 13.89 19.12 5.33
N LEU A 94 13.55 17.83 5.38
CA LEU A 94 12.20 17.36 5.65
C LEU A 94 11.78 17.70 7.08
N GLN A 95 10.71 18.47 7.19
CA GLN A 95 10.05 18.78 8.45
C GLN A 95 8.70 18.08 8.50
N PHE A 96 8.37 17.50 9.66
CA PHE A 96 7.11 16.81 9.90
C PHE A 96 6.34 17.46 11.05
N TYR A 97 5.02 17.50 10.91
CA TYR A 97 4.10 18.04 11.89
C TYR A 97 2.93 17.08 12.06
N ASP A 98 2.38 17.01 13.26
CA ASP A 98 1.08 16.39 13.46
C ASP A 98 0.03 17.14 12.62
N TYR A 99 -1.00 16.42 12.18
CA TYR A 99 -2.13 17.01 11.46
C TYR A 99 -3.45 16.45 12.03
N LYS A 100 -4.55 16.46 11.27
CA LYS A 100 -5.82 15.87 11.74
C LYS A 100 -5.85 14.35 11.61
N VAL A 101 -6.71 13.69 12.38
CA VAL A 101 -7.05 12.28 12.14
C VAL A 101 -8.03 12.21 10.98
N PHE A 102 -7.80 11.31 10.04
CA PHE A 102 -8.75 10.99 8.97
C PHE A 102 -9.49 9.71 9.33
N THR A 103 -10.77 9.64 8.99
CA THR A 103 -11.55 8.40 9.05
C THR A 103 -12.03 8.10 7.63
N ILE A 104 -11.62 6.97 7.08
CA ILE A 104 -12.06 6.48 5.77
C ILE A 104 -12.75 5.15 6.02
N GLU A 105 -14.02 5.07 5.62
CA GLU A 105 -14.97 4.05 6.11
C GLU A 105 -14.94 3.93 7.66
N ASN A 106 -14.48 2.80 8.19
CA ASN A 106 -14.39 2.51 9.63
C ASN A 106 -12.95 2.54 10.16
N SER A 107 -11.98 2.90 9.32
CA SER A 107 -10.56 2.90 9.68
C SER A 107 -10.07 4.31 9.99
N LYS A 108 -9.40 4.46 11.13
CA LYS A 108 -8.77 5.72 11.54
C LYS A 108 -7.32 5.75 11.09
N PHE A 109 -6.92 6.87 10.51
CA PHE A 109 -5.56 7.12 10.04
C PHE A 109 -5.01 8.33 10.80
N THR A 110 -3.88 8.11 11.46
CA THR A 110 -3.03 9.21 11.90
C THR A 110 -2.46 9.87 10.64
N SER A 111 -2.41 11.20 10.61
CA SER A 111 -1.84 11.88 9.46
C SER A 111 -0.81 12.91 9.86
N TYR A 112 0.11 13.13 8.93
CA TYR A 112 1.24 14.02 9.13
C TYR A 112 1.32 14.98 7.97
N TYR A 113 1.49 16.25 8.30
CA TYR A 113 1.88 17.27 7.35
C TYR A 113 3.41 17.25 7.23
N PHE A 114 3.93 17.25 6.01
CA PHE A 114 5.36 17.36 5.76
C PHE A 114 5.66 18.51 4.81
N LYS A 115 6.83 19.12 4.95
CA LYS A 115 7.27 20.19 4.06
C LYS A 115 8.79 20.23 3.89
N ILE A 116 9.22 20.85 2.80
CA ILE A 116 10.58 21.33 2.55
C ILE A 116 10.45 22.77 2.04
N ASN A 117 11.24 23.68 2.64
CA ASN A 117 11.41 25.02 2.11
C ASN A 117 12.73 25.05 1.34
N TYR A 118 12.66 25.11 0.02
CA TYR A 118 13.80 25.35 -0.85
C TYR A 118 14.08 26.85 -0.94
N GLU A 119 15.20 27.23 -1.56
CA GLU A 119 15.55 28.64 -1.76
C GLU A 119 14.53 29.38 -2.64
N ASP A 120 14.02 28.70 -3.65
CA ASP A 120 13.16 29.22 -4.72
C ASP A 120 11.78 28.55 -4.76
N GLY A 121 11.46 27.70 -3.79
CA GLY A 121 10.24 26.91 -3.84
C GLY A 121 9.81 26.34 -2.51
N LYS A 122 8.54 25.94 -2.44
CA LYS A 122 7.97 25.27 -1.29
C LYS A 122 7.32 23.97 -1.70
N TYR A 123 7.82 22.87 -1.14
CA TYR A 123 7.20 21.57 -1.25
C TYR A 123 6.44 21.24 0.04
N GLU A 124 5.20 20.78 -0.08
CA GLU A 124 4.42 20.33 1.05
C GLU A 124 3.46 19.20 0.70
N GLY A 125 3.07 18.41 1.69
CA GLY A 125 2.16 17.29 1.48
C GLY A 125 1.51 16.76 2.75
N ILE A 126 0.60 15.80 2.56
CA ILE A 126 -0.09 15.08 3.64
C ILE A 126 0.09 13.59 3.39
N ILE A 127 0.55 12.88 4.41
CA ILE A 127 0.61 11.41 4.43
C ILE A 127 -0.33 10.85 5.48
N LEU A 128 -1.10 9.85 5.10
CA LEU A 128 -1.93 9.04 6.00
C LEU A 128 -1.16 7.79 6.41
N LEU A 129 -1.30 7.39 7.68
CA LEU A 129 -0.70 6.19 8.25
C LEU A 129 -1.70 5.46 9.15
N ASN A 130 -1.92 4.18 8.87
CA ASN A 130 -2.61 3.29 9.79
C ASN A 130 -1.58 2.63 10.73
N GLU A 131 -1.41 3.21 11.91
CA GLU A 131 -0.44 2.76 12.91
C GLU A 131 -0.78 1.36 13.49
N ASN A 132 -2.01 0.88 13.29
CA ASN A 132 -2.43 -0.46 13.73
C ASN A 132 -2.10 -1.56 12.73
N SER A 133 -1.62 -1.22 11.53
CA SER A 133 -1.25 -2.18 10.49
C SER A 133 0.27 -2.25 10.34
N SER A 134 0.80 -3.47 10.25
CA SER A 134 2.22 -3.72 9.95
C SER A 134 2.47 -4.08 8.48
N ASN A 135 1.43 -3.98 7.64
CA ASN A 135 1.51 -4.20 6.20
C ASN A 135 2.25 -3.03 5.54
N GLU A 136 3.04 -3.32 4.50
CA GLU A 136 3.77 -2.28 3.74
C GLU A 136 2.85 -1.24 3.06
N TYR A 137 1.57 -1.54 2.85
CA TYR A 137 0.57 -0.66 2.24
C TYR A 137 -0.31 0.05 3.27
N ASN A 138 0.16 0.21 4.51
CA ASN A 138 -0.54 0.90 5.60
C ASN A 138 -0.50 2.44 5.51
N SER A 139 0.17 3.00 4.49
CA SER A 139 0.35 4.45 4.34
C SER A 139 0.15 4.90 2.90
N MET A 140 -0.25 6.17 2.75
CA MET A 140 -0.51 6.79 1.45
C MET A 140 -0.31 8.29 1.52
N ILE A 141 0.34 8.84 0.49
CA ILE A 141 0.40 10.29 0.27
C ILE A 141 -0.90 10.71 -0.42
N VAL A 142 -1.66 11.58 0.22
CA VAL A 142 -2.98 12.00 -0.25
C VAL A 142 -3.00 13.45 -0.76
N TYR A 143 -1.93 14.19 -0.54
CA TYR A 143 -1.75 15.51 -1.11
C TYR A 143 -0.26 15.82 -1.24
N GLU A 144 0.11 16.44 -2.35
CA GLU A 144 1.43 17.06 -2.55
C GLU A 144 1.27 18.34 -3.37
N GLU A 145 2.10 19.32 -3.09
CA GLU A 145 2.21 20.53 -3.88
C GLU A 145 3.65 21.04 -3.85
N LEU A 146 4.22 21.29 -5.03
CA LEU A 146 5.41 22.11 -5.19
C LEU A 146 5.00 23.42 -5.86
N LYS A 147 5.27 24.53 -5.17
CA LYS A 147 5.20 25.88 -5.74
C LYS A 147 6.62 26.38 -5.95
N SER A 148 7.07 26.41 -7.20
CA SER A 148 8.35 26.97 -7.65
C SER A 148 8.21 27.45 -9.11
N GLU A 149 9.32 27.58 -9.84
CA GLU A 149 9.28 27.78 -11.29
C GLU A 149 8.56 26.62 -12.02
N GLU A 150 8.70 25.40 -11.50
CA GLU A 150 7.94 24.23 -11.95
C GLU A 150 6.86 23.86 -10.93
N ASN A 151 5.59 24.01 -11.31
CA ASN A 151 4.49 23.67 -10.42
C ASN A 151 4.13 22.19 -10.55
N TYR A 152 3.97 21.53 -9.40
CA TYR A 152 3.47 20.16 -9.30
C TYR A 152 2.36 20.10 -8.25
N GLN A 153 1.34 19.29 -8.50
CA GLN A 153 0.28 19.03 -7.54
C GLN A 153 -0.25 17.61 -7.68
N ARG A 154 -0.46 16.97 -6.54
CA ARG A 154 -1.20 15.72 -6.36
C ARG A 154 -2.42 16.01 -5.48
N THR A 155 -3.58 15.57 -5.93
CA THR A 155 -4.84 15.65 -5.17
C THR A 155 -5.51 14.28 -5.08
N THR A 156 -6.33 14.11 -4.04
CA THR A 156 -7.01 12.84 -3.78
C THR A 156 -8.51 13.06 -3.65
N GLU A 157 -9.27 12.20 -4.30
CA GLU A 157 -10.72 12.09 -4.19
C GLU A 157 -11.04 10.70 -3.63
N ILE A 158 -11.83 10.65 -2.57
CA ILE A 158 -12.24 9.42 -1.90
C ILE A 158 -13.75 9.26 -2.07
N GLU A 159 -14.15 8.13 -2.62
CA GLU A 159 -15.54 7.73 -2.81
C GLU A 159 -15.68 6.29 -2.26
N ASP A 160 -16.43 6.13 -1.18
CA ASP A 160 -16.49 4.87 -0.40
C ASP A 160 -15.09 4.36 0.03
N ASN A 161 -14.67 3.17 -0.41
CA ASN A 161 -13.31 2.65 -0.24
C ASN A 161 -12.39 2.93 -1.43
N GLN A 162 -12.88 3.56 -2.49
CA GLN A 162 -12.05 3.86 -3.64
C GLN A 162 -11.36 5.22 -3.46
N ILE A 163 -10.06 5.23 -3.72
CA ILE A 163 -9.21 6.41 -3.60
C ILE A 163 -8.62 6.69 -4.97
N ASN A 164 -8.96 7.84 -5.53
CA ASN A 164 -8.52 8.28 -6.83
C ASN A 164 -7.52 9.42 -6.66
N ILE A 165 -6.29 9.20 -7.13
CA ILE A 165 -5.21 10.20 -7.12
C ILE A 165 -5.09 10.81 -8.50
N LYS A 166 -5.12 12.14 -8.56
CA LYS A 166 -4.95 12.94 -9.78
C LYS A 166 -3.71 13.83 -9.66
N PHE A 167 -2.95 13.97 -10.75
CA PHE A 167 -1.82 14.89 -10.82
C PHE A 167 -2.09 16.01 -11.82
N ALA A 168 -1.85 17.27 -11.42
CA ALA A 168 -2.24 18.44 -12.21
C ALA A 168 -1.52 18.57 -13.56
N SER A 169 -0.34 17.97 -13.72
CA SER A 169 0.49 18.05 -14.92
C SER A 169 0.51 16.76 -15.75
N SER A 170 -0.32 15.75 -15.42
CA SER A 170 -0.30 14.46 -16.09
C SER A 170 -1.49 14.21 -17.01
N ASN A 171 -1.23 13.50 -18.11
CA ASN A 171 -2.26 12.79 -18.85
C ASN A 171 -3.03 11.83 -17.91
N ASP A 172 -4.33 11.65 -18.15
CA ASP A 172 -5.23 10.82 -17.31
C ASP A 172 -4.73 9.40 -17.04
N TYR A 173 -3.88 8.83 -17.91
CA TYR A 173 -3.31 7.49 -17.72
C TYR A 173 -2.37 7.39 -16.52
N LYS A 174 -1.92 8.50 -15.94
CA LYS A 174 -1.08 8.51 -14.73
C LYS A 174 -1.89 8.55 -13.44
N ASN A 175 -3.21 8.73 -13.52
CA ASN A 175 -4.06 8.70 -12.35
C ASN A 175 -3.96 7.32 -11.69
N LEU A 176 -3.85 7.31 -10.37
CA LEU A 176 -3.72 6.08 -9.60
C LEU A 176 -5.04 5.82 -8.90
N THR A 177 -5.49 4.57 -8.93
CA THR A 177 -6.68 4.15 -8.21
C THR A 177 -6.30 3.10 -7.18
N PHE A 178 -6.79 3.28 -5.97
CA PHE A 178 -6.59 2.34 -4.88
C PHE A 178 -7.93 1.95 -4.28
N LYS A 179 -7.95 0.77 -3.68
CA LYS A 179 -9.05 0.29 -2.84
C LYS A 179 -8.56 0.15 -1.41
N MET A 180 -9.30 0.74 -0.48
CA MET A 180 -9.08 0.58 0.95
C MET A 180 -9.73 -0.74 1.40
N VAL A 181 -8.94 -1.61 2.03
CA VAL A 181 -9.40 -2.88 2.61
C VAL A 181 -8.73 -3.03 3.96
N ASP A 182 -9.50 -3.20 5.05
CA ASP A 182 -8.97 -3.41 6.41
C ASP A 182 -7.89 -2.38 6.82
N GLY A 183 -8.04 -1.13 6.37
CA GLY A 183 -7.11 -0.05 6.68
C GLY A 183 -5.77 -0.11 5.94
N VAL A 184 -5.67 -0.86 4.84
CA VAL A 184 -4.54 -0.83 3.89
C VAL A 184 -4.99 -0.36 2.51
N PHE A 185 -4.07 0.27 1.77
CA PHE A 185 -4.34 0.88 0.48
C PHE A 185 -3.80 0.04 -0.68
N LEU A 186 -4.68 -0.73 -1.34
CA LEU A 186 -4.29 -1.71 -2.35
C LEU A 186 -4.49 -1.17 -3.77
N ASP A 187 -3.63 -1.54 -4.71
CA ASP A 187 -3.75 -1.12 -6.11
C ASP A 187 -5.04 -1.68 -6.73
N TYR A 188 -5.83 -0.82 -7.37
CA TYR A 188 -7.08 -1.17 -8.02
C TYR A 188 -6.95 -1.13 -9.55
N PHE A 189 -7.50 -2.16 -10.21
CA PHE A 189 -7.49 -2.29 -11.67
C PHE A 189 -8.86 -2.75 -12.20
N ASP A 190 -9.38 -2.08 -13.22
CA ASP A 190 -10.63 -2.51 -13.88
C ASP A 190 -10.46 -3.74 -14.77
N LYS A 191 -9.24 -4.02 -15.23
CA LYS A 191 -8.93 -5.14 -16.13
C LYS A 191 -8.49 -6.37 -15.34
N GLN A 192 -9.00 -7.54 -15.72
CA GLN A 192 -8.60 -8.84 -15.16
C GLN A 192 -7.16 -9.23 -15.48
N LYS A 193 -6.60 -8.72 -16.58
CA LYS A 193 -5.23 -8.98 -17.01
C LYS A 193 -4.56 -7.68 -17.37
N ILE A 194 -3.38 -7.46 -16.81
CA ILE A 194 -2.54 -6.29 -17.01
C ILE A 194 -1.30 -6.72 -17.79
N ASP A 195 -1.05 -6.02 -18.88
CA ASP A 195 0.17 -6.11 -19.69
C ASP A 195 0.40 -4.71 -20.26
N GLN A 196 1.08 -3.88 -19.48
CA GLN A 196 1.31 -2.47 -19.78
C GLN A 196 2.80 -2.18 -19.74
N LYS A 197 3.31 -1.50 -20.77
CA LYS A 197 4.70 -1.04 -20.84
C LYS A 197 4.73 0.39 -21.36
N TRP A 198 5.52 1.26 -20.74
CA TRP A 198 5.59 2.67 -21.10
C TRP A 198 6.88 3.34 -20.61
N GLY A 199 7.03 4.63 -20.90
CA GLY A 199 8.23 5.41 -20.57
C GLY A 199 9.21 5.51 -21.73
N ARG A 200 10.43 5.97 -21.45
CA ARG A 200 11.45 6.11 -22.50
C ARG A 200 11.95 4.73 -22.93
N LYS A 201 12.35 4.62 -24.20
CA LYS A 201 13.06 3.42 -24.67
C LYS A 201 14.49 3.48 -24.14
N GLU A 202 14.87 2.43 -23.43
CA GLU A 202 16.26 2.10 -23.13
C GLU A 202 16.85 1.29 -24.30
N ASN A 203 18.13 0.92 -24.21
CA ASN A 203 18.79 0.12 -25.25
C ASN A 203 17.98 -1.16 -25.54
N ASN A 204 17.87 -1.53 -26.84
CA ASN A 204 17.14 -2.72 -27.33
C ASN A 204 15.60 -2.68 -27.20
N ASP A 205 14.96 -1.51 -27.38
CA ASP A 205 13.49 -1.34 -27.37
C ASP A 205 12.78 -1.70 -26.05
N VAL A 206 13.54 -1.88 -24.96
CA VAL A 206 12.99 -2.12 -23.63
C VAL A 206 12.46 -0.80 -23.08
N LEU A 207 11.22 -0.81 -22.59
CA LEU A 207 10.61 0.37 -21.99
C LEU A 207 11.00 0.52 -20.51
N GLU A 208 11.00 1.76 -20.05
CA GLU A 208 11.40 2.16 -18.69
C GLU A 208 10.52 1.52 -17.60
N TYR A 209 9.23 1.37 -17.86
CA TYR A 209 8.23 0.89 -16.91
C TYR A 209 7.40 -0.27 -17.46
N GLU A 210 7.05 -1.22 -16.60
CA GLU A 210 6.20 -2.36 -16.92
C GLU A 210 5.34 -2.78 -15.72
N LEU A 211 4.08 -3.12 -15.99
CA LEU A 211 3.22 -3.87 -15.08
C LEU A 211 2.62 -5.03 -15.84
N LYS A 212 2.82 -6.24 -15.32
CA LYS A 212 2.30 -7.46 -15.93
C LYS A 212 1.84 -8.47 -14.89
N GLY A 213 0.61 -8.92 -15.01
CA GLY A 213 0.02 -9.91 -14.11
C GLY A 213 -1.49 -9.98 -14.21
N ASP A 214 -2.10 -10.83 -13.38
CA ASP A 214 -3.54 -11.02 -13.32
C ASP A 214 -4.14 -10.32 -12.10
N THR A 215 -5.40 -9.90 -12.20
CA THR A 215 -6.15 -9.32 -11.10
C THR A 215 -7.34 -10.21 -10.76
N LYS A 216 -7.70 -10.21 -9.47
CA LYS A 216 -8.90 -10.88 -8.96
C LYS A 216 -9.61 -9.91 -8.04
N ASN A 217 -10.92 -9.70 -8.26
CA ASN A 217 -11.70 -8.69 -7.55
C ASN A 217 -11.05 -7.29 -7.60
N HIS A 218 -10.51 -6.94 -8.77
CA HIS A 218 -9.80 -5.68 -9.04
C HIS A 218 -8.44 -5.50 -8.34
N LEU A 219 -7.95 -6.49 -7.60
CA LEU A 219 -6.67 -6.43 -6.89
C LEU A 219 -5.64 -7.33 -7.55
N LYS A 220 -4.34 -6.98 -7.47
CA LYS A 220 -3.23 -7.82 -7.94
C LYS A 220 -3.31 -9.22 -7.31
N ASN A 221 -3.22 -10.27 -8.12
CA ASN A 221 -3.31 -11.64 -7.62
C ASN A 221 -2.48 -12.62 -8.45
N GLY A 222 -1.86 -13.59 -7.80
CA GLY A 222 -0.94 -14.53 -8.45
C GLY A 222 0.40 -13.88 -8.77
N TYR A 223 1.10 -14.40 -9.77
CA TYR A 223 2.43 -13.93 -10.13
C TYR A 223 2.38 -12.61 -10.91
N TRP A 224 3.26 -11.68 -10.54
CA TRP A 224 3.38 -10.35 -11.13
C TRP A 224 4.84 -10.03 -11.44
N ILE A 225 5.02 -9.22 -12.50
CA ILE A 225 6.28 -8.59 -12.87
C ILE A 225 6.04 -7.07 -12.90
N GLU A 226 6.89 -6.33 -12.22
CA GLU A 226 6.86 -4.87 -12.12
C GLU A 226 8.24 -4.32 -12.45
N LYS A 227 8.37 -3.58 -13.56
CA LYS A 227 9.55 -2.73 -13.79
C LYS A 227 9.18 -1.31 -13.38
N LYS A 228 9.78 -0.80 -12.30
CA LYS A 228 9.36 0.45 -11.65
C LYS A 228 10.56 1.20 -11.09
N TYR A 229 10.40 2.51 -10.91
CA TYR A 229 11.42 3.32 -10.24
C TYR A 229 11.48 2.96 -8.74
N SER A 230 12.67 2.64 -8.25
CA SER A 230 12.92 2.44 -6.82
C SER A 230 13.68 3.62 -6.24
N VAL A 231 13.08 4.27 -5.25
CA VAL A 231 13.74 5.31 -4.44
C VAL A 231 14.89 4.72 -3.61
N GLU A 232 14.88 3.42 -3.33
CA GLU A 232 15.99 2.73 -2.64
C GLU A 232 17.24 2.65 -3.50
N TYR A 233 17.09 2.30 -4.77
CA TYR A 233 18.22 2.14 -5.70
C TYR A 233 18.53 3.40 -6.52
N GLY A 234 17.63 4.40 -6.51
CA GLY A 234 17.75 5.60 -7.32
C GLY A 234 17.56 5.38 -8.83
N LYS A 235 17.04 4.21 -9.22
CA LYS A 235 16.84 3.78 -10.61
C LYS A 235 15.71 2.76 -10.73
N ASN A 236 15.40 2.36 -11.96
CA ASN A 236 14.39 1.34 -12.22
C ASN A 236 14.89 -0.05 -11.79
N VAL A 237 13.99 -0.83 -11.21
CA VAL A 237 14.22 -2.18 -10.73
C VAL A 237 13.11 -3.06 -11.28
N ILE A 238 13.46 -4.28 -11.67
CA ILE A 238 12.49 -5.32 -11.98
C ILE A 238 12.22 -6.08 -10.69
N GLU A 239 10.96 -6.08 -10.28
CA GLU A 239 10.47 -6.80 -9.11
C GLU A 239 9.47 -7.85 -9.58
N ASP A 240 9.62 -9.10 -9.13
CA ASP A 240 8.68 -10.15 -9.46
C ASP A 240 8.42 -11.09 -8.30
N GLY A 241 7.18 -11.58 -8.22
CA GLY A 241 6.73 -12.41 -7.10
C GLY A 241 5.22 -12.59 -7.09
N ASN A 242 4.69 -13.15 -6.01
CA ASN A 242 3.26 -13.41 -5.89
C ASN A 242 2.54 -12.37 -5.04
N TYR A 243 1.37 -11.96 -5.51
CA TYR A 243 0.35 -11.29 -4.72
C TYR A 243 -0.76 -12.27 -4.31
N ASN A 244 -1.31 -12.07 -3.12
CA ASN A 244 -2.58 -12.63 -2.70
C ASN A 244 -3.52 -11.49 -2.33
N SER A 245 -4.59 -11.29 -3.11
CA SER A 245 -5.60 -10.25 -2.87
C SER A 245 -5.00 -8.85 -2.67
N GLY A 246 -4.08 -8.46 -3.56
CA GLY A 246 -3.43 -7.16 -3.56
C GLY A 246 -2.20 -7.03 -2.65
N ILE A 247 -1.88 -8.07 -1.86
CA ILE A 247 -0.80 -8.04 -0.86
C ILE A 247 0.35 -8.98 -1.25
N ARG A 248 1.61 -8.53 -1.17
CA ARG A 248 2.78 -9.37 -1.46
C ARG A 248 2.85 -10.55 -0.51
N ASN A 249 3.17 -11.72 -1.06
CA ASN A 249 3.28 -12.94 -0.29
C ASN A 249 4.32 -13.89 -0.91
N GLY A 250 5.07 -14.59 -0.05
CA GLY A 250 6.16 -15.45 -0.49
C GLY A 250 7.39 -14.67 -0.94
N GLU A 251 8.21 -15.28 -1.79
CA GLU A 251 9.45 -14.68 -2.27
C GLU A 251 9.18 -13.66 -3.38
N TRP A 252 9.93 -12.57 -3.32
CA TRP A 252 9.96 -11.49 -4.28
C TRP A 252 11.41 -11.19 -4.64
N ASN A 253 11.70 -11.25 -5.93
CA ASN A 253 13.02 -10.97 -6.49
C ASN A 253 13.11 -9.50 -6.87
N PHE A 254 14.31 -8.92 -6.69
CA PHE A 254 14.63 -7.55 -7.05
C PHE A 254 15.90 -7.57 -7.91
N SER A 255 15.76 -7.19 -9.17
CA SER A 255 16.82 -7.16 -10.18
C SER A 255 17.04 -5.73 -10.65
N VAL A 256 18.22 -5.20 -10.37
CA VAL A 256 18.56 -3.80 -10.63
C VAL A 256 19.26 -3.66 -11.98
N ASP A 257 20.29 -4.46 -12.22
CA ASP A 257 21.12 -4.40 -13.44
C ASP A 257 21.14 -5.74 -14.21
N GLY A 258 20.17 -6.63 -13.95
CA GLY A 258 19.98 -7.89 -14.67
C GLY A 258 19.75 -9.08 -13.73
N PRO A 259 20.81 -9.73 -13.20
CA PRO A 259 20.67 -10.77 -12.20
C PRO A 259 19.87 -10.30 -10.97
N VAL A 260 19.34 -11.25 -10.20
CA VAL A 260 18.68 -10.93 -8.94
C VAL A 260 19.73 -10.44 -7.94
N ASP A 261 19.55 -9.22 -7.43
CA ASP A 261 20.41 -8.60 -6.42
C ASP A 261 19.91 -8.89 -4.99
N GLN A 262 18.58 -8.96 -4.83
CA GLN A 262 17.95 -9.13 -3.53
C GLN A 262 16.68 -9.98 -3.63
N ILE A 263 16.46 -10.80 -2.61
CA ILE A 263 15.22 -11.56 -2.42
C ILE A 263 14.60 -11.14 -1.09
N LYS A 264 13.35 -10.68 -1.10
CA LYS A 264 12.55 -10.43 0.11
C LYS A 264 11.45 -11.49 0.21
N THR A 265 11.32 -12.12 1.38
CA THR A 265 10.19 -13.01 1.67
C THR A 265 9.15 -12.25 2.46
N TYR A 266 7.91 -12.25 1.97
CA TYR A 266 6.76 -11.60 2.58
C TYR A 266 5.80 -12.62 3.18
N ASP A 267 5.25 -12.30 4.35
CA ASP A 267 4.05 -12.93 4.90
C ASP A 267 3.00 -11.85 5.09
N LYS A 268 1.91 -11.92 4.30
CA LYS A 268 0.81 -10.93 4.32
C LYS A 268 1.30 -9.48 4.22
N GLY A 269 2.24 -9.21 3.29
CA GLY A 269 2.78 -7.88 3.02
C GLY A 269 3.77 -7.36 4.08
N LYS A 270 4.16 -8.20 5.04
CA LYS A 270 5.24 -7.91 5.96
C LYS A 270 6.50 -8.65 5.51
N VAL A 271 7.61 -7.93 5.37
CA VAL A 271 8.92 -8.56 5.12
C VAL A 271 9.32 -9.35 6.37
N ILE A 272 9.53 -10.66 6.20
CA ILE A 272 9.99 -11.56 7.27
C ILE A 272 11.44 -12.00 7.08
N LYS A 273 11.98 -11.88 5.86
CA LYS A 273 13.36 -12.22 5.53
C LYS A 273 13.85 -11.40 4.34
N THR A 274 15.12 -11.01 4.39
CA THR A 274 15.82 -10.37 3.27
C THR A 274 17.13 -11.13 3.04
N LEU A 275 17.41 -11.48 1.79
CA LEU A 275 18.65 -12.08 1.32
C LEU A 275 19.26 -11.17 0.24
N PHE A 276 20.55 -10.89 0.36
CA PHE A 276 21.33 -10.21 -0.67
C PHE A 276 22.19 -11.26 -1.38
N LEU A 277 22.27 -11.18 -2.71
CA LEU A 277 22.98 -12.14 -3.57
C LEU A 277 24.31 -11.59 -4.08
#